data_AF-A0A948REN4-F1
#
_entry.id   AF-A0A948REN4-F1
#
_cell.length_a   1.000
_cell.length_b   1.000
_cell.length_c   1.000
_cell.angle_alpha   90.00
_cell.angle_beta   90.00
_cell.angle_gamma   90.00
#
_symmetry.space_group_name_H-M   'P 1'
#
loop_
_entity.id
_entity.type
_entity.pdbx_description
1 polymer ?
#
loop_
_entity_poly.entity_id
_entity_poly.type
_entity_poly.pdbx_seq_one_letter_code
_entity_poly.pdbx_strand_id
1 'polypeptide(L)'
;MPEWTFFTNYGLVLAYIARNTQGTAREIASAINITERTTLKIIADLEAEGYIDRERVGRGNVYRIQSHMGLRHDTTRDVVVGDLLNVLSYPKGKTSSD
;
A
#
# COMPACT_ATOMS: atom_id res chain seq x y z
N MET A 1 -4.40 9.49 20.67
CA MET A 1 -2.97 9.15 20.50
C MET A 1 -2.89 8.03 19.48
N PRO A 2 -1.86 7.95 18.63
CA PRO A 2 -1.72 6.79 17.76
C PRO A 2 -1.59 5.54 18.65
N GLU A 3 -2.48 4.57 18.44
CA GLU A 3 -2.35 3.23 19.01
C GLU A 3 -1.06 2.61 18.48
N TRP A 4 -0.36 1.83 19.29
CA TRP A 4 0.88 1.20 18.86
C TRP A 4 0.58 0.25 17.70
N THR A 5 1.24 0.45 16.57
CA THR A 5 1.10 -0.37 15.37
C THR A 5 2.46 -0.94 14.98
N PHE A 6 2.46 -2.18 14.49
CA PHE A 6 3.69 -2.83 14.02
C PHE A 6 4.20 -2.22 12.70
N PHE A 7 3.28 -1.71 11.86
CA PHE A 7 3.59 -1.11 10.56
C PHE A 7 3.40 0.39 10.59
N THR A 8 4.23 1.09 9.81
CA THR A 8 4.01 2.52 9.56
C THR A 8 2.74 2.74 8.74
N ASN A 9 2.16 3.95 8.82
CA ASN A 9 1.03 4.32 7.96
C ASN A 9 1.35 4.16 6.46
N TYR A 10 2.62 4.35 6.05
CA TYR A 10 3.06 4.08 4.69
C TYR A 10 2.90 2.61 4.30
N GLY A 11 3.36 1.70 5.16
CA GLY A 11 3.20 0.26 4.93
C GLY A 11 1.73 -0.15 4.85
N LEU A 12 0.89 0.41 5.73
CA LEU A 12 -0.54 0.13 5.75
C LEU A 12 -1.26 0.67 4.50
N VAL A 13 -0.93 1.88 4.03
CA VAL A 13 -1.50 2.45 2.79
C VAL A 13 -1.09 1.63 1.58
N LEU A 14 0.18 1.26 1.49
CA LEU A 14 0.69 0.44 0.39
C LEU A 14 0.02 -0.95 0.37
N ALA A 15 -0.15 -1.58 1.54
CA ALA A 15 -0.84 -2.86 1.68
C ALA A 15 -2.33 -2.77 1.30
N TYR A 16 -3.00 -1.67 1.65
CA TYR A 16 -4.37 -1.45 1.22
C TYR A 16 -4.47 -1.33 -0.31
N ILE A 17 -3.61 -0.49 -0.92
CA ILE A 17 -3.58 -0.27 -2.38
C ILE A 17 -3.30 -1.59 -3.11
N ALA A 18 -2.44 -2.45 -2.57
CA ALA A 18 -2.12 -3.74 -3.16
C ALA A 18 -3.35 -4.65 -3.32
N ARG A 19 -4.32 -4.53 -2.40
CA ARG A 19 -5.55 -5.32 -2.39
C ARG A 19 -6.69 -4.62 -3.13
N ASN A 20 -6.69 -3.28 -3.14
CA ASN A 20 -7.76 -2.45 -3.68
C ASN A 20 -7.18 -1.32 -4.54
N THR A 21 -6.79 -1.64 -5.78
CA THR A 21 -6.10 -0.71 -6.68
C THR A 21 -6.94 0.51 -7.09
N GLN A 22 -8.25 0.49 -6.86
CA GLN A 22 -9.17 1.60 -7.19
C GLN A 22 -9.67 2.35 -5.95
N GLY A 23 -9.15 2.03 -4.76
CA GLY A 23 -9.61 2.61 -3.50
C GLY A 23 -9.37 4.12 -3.45
N THR A 24 -10.39 4.88 -3.08
CA THR A 24 -10.30 6.33 -2.90
C THR A 24 -9.48 6.67 -1.65
N ALA A 25 -8.91 7.87 -1.59
CA ALA A 25 -8.20 8.34 -0.39
C ALA A 25 -9.06 8.28 0.88
N ARG A 26 -10.38 8.50 0.73
CA ARG A 26 -11.34 8.39 1.83
C ARG A 26 -11.51 6.95 2.32
N GLU A 27 -11.63 5.98 1.42
CA GLU A 27 -11.74 4.55 1.79
C GLU A 27 -10.45 4.05 2.45
N ILE A 28 -9.30 4.43 1.91
CA ILE A 28 -7.98 4.10 2.48
C ILE A 28 -7.85 4.70 3.90
N ALA A 29 -8.19 5.98 4.06
CA ALA A 29 -8.15 6.67 5.34
C ALA A 29 -9.04 5.98 6.40
N SER A 30 -10.27 5.63 6.01
CA SER A 30 -11.21 4.94 6.87
C SER A 30 -10.72 3.55 7.28
N ALA A 31 -10.09 2.81 6.37
CA ALA A 31 -9.62 1.46 6.64
C ALA A 31 -8.40 1.43 7.59
N ILE A 32 -7.56 2.46 7.54
CA ILE A 32 -6.30 2.53 8.30
C ILE A 32 -6.45 3.39 9.57
N ASN A 33 -7.60 4.04 9.76
CA ASN A 33 -7.89 4.95 10.87
C ASN A 33 -6.93 6.16 10.92
N ILE A 34 -6.70 6.77 9.76
CA ILE A 34 -5.94 8.02 9.61
C ILE A 34 -6.79 9.06 8.88
N THR A 35 -6.34 10.31 8.84
CA THR A 35 -7.09 11.35 8.12
C THR A 35 -6.95 11.18 6.60
N GLU A 36 -7.96 11.63 5.85
CA GLU A 36 -7.90 11.67 4.38
C GLU A 36 -6.73 12.54 3.90
N ARG A 37 -6.44 13.65 4.58
CA ARG A 37 -5.27 14.49 4.32
C ARG A 37 -3.95 13.73 4.50
N THR A 38 -3.82 12.96 5.57
CA THR A 38 -2.63 12.11 5.82
C THR A 38 -2.48 11.08 4.71
N THR A 39 -3.59 10.47 4.30
CA THR A 39 -3.61 9.48 3.22
C THR A 39 -3.18 10.07 1.88
N LEU A 40 -3.72 11.23 1.51
CA LEU A 40 -3.33 11.94 0.28
C LEU A 40 -1.84 12.29 0.28
N LYS A 41 -1.30 12.73 1.42
CA LYS A 41 0.13 12.99 1.57
C LYS A 41 0.95 11.71 1.35
N ILE A 42 0.59 10.61 2.01
CA ILE A 42 1.29 9.33 1.86
C ILE A 42 1.25 8.83 0.41
N ILE A 43 0.11 8.95 -0.28
CA ILE A 43 -0.02 8.57 -1.69
C ILE A 43 0.92 9.41 -2.55
N ALA A 44 0.96 10.73 -2.35
CA ALA A 44 1.85 11.61 -3.10
C ALA A 44 3.33 11.29 -2.83
N ASP A 45 3.68 11.01 -1.57
CA ASP A 45 5.04 10.63 -1.18
C ASP A 45 5.42 9.26 -1.80
N LEU A 46 4.52 8.26 -1.80
CA LEU A 46 4.76 6.97 -2.45
C LEU A 46 4.91 7.08 -3.99
N GLU A 47 4.15 7.97 -4.62
CA GLU A 47 4.22 8.25 -6.07
C GLU A 47 5.53 8.96 -6.42
N ALA A 48 5.89 10.01 -5.68
CA ALA A 48 7.14 10.76 -5.88
C ALA A 48 8.38 9.87 -5.73
N GLU A 49 8.28 8.86 -4.87
CA GLU A 49 9.33 7.90 -4.59
C GLU A 49 9.29 6.64 -5.46
N GLY A 50 8.36 6.56 -6.41
CA GLY A 50 8.27 5.49 -7.40
C GLY A 50 7.75 4.15 -6.87
N TYR A 51 7.13 4.10 -5.68
CA TYR A 51 6.53 2.86 -5.18
C TYR A 51 5.16 2.58 -5.81
N ILE A 52 4.47 3.62 -6.25
CA ILE A 52 3.21 3.51 -6.97
C ILE A 52 3.18 4.43 -8.18
N ASP A 53 2.48 4.00 -9.22
CA ASP A 53 1.95 4.90 -10.24
C ASP A 53 0.47 5.16 -9.97
N ARG A 54 0.01 6.36 -10.32
CA ARG A 54 -1.39 6.75 -10.25
C ARG A 54 -1.88 7.17 -11.62
N GLU A 55 -2.91 6.48 -12.10
CA GLU A 55 -3.61 6.80 -13.32
C GLU A 55 -5.03 7.29 -13.01
N ARG A 56 -5.44 8.42 -13.59
CA ARG A 56 -6.80 8.93 -13.41
C ARG A 56 -7.74 8.25 -14.40
N VAL A 57 -8.75 7.53 -13.89
CA VAL A 57 -9.77 6.85 -14.70
C VAL A 57 -11.14 7.41 -14.34
N GLY A 58 -11.65 8.30 -15.21
CA GLY A 58 -12.90 9.02 -14.99
C GLY A 58 -12.86 9.91 -13.74
N ARG A 59 -13.69 9.57 -12.74
CA ARG A 59 -13.76 10.29 -11.45
C ARG A 59 -12.84 9.70 -10.37
N GLY A 60 -12.23 8.55 -10.63
CA GLY A 60 -11.39 7.82 -9.69
C GLY A 60 -9.92 7.77 -10.11
N ASN A 61 -9.11 7.13 -9.26
CA ASN A 61 -7.73 6.78 -9.56
C ASN A 61 -7.59 5.26 -9.58
N VAL A 62 -6.70 4.76 -10.43
CA VAL A 62 -6.20 3.40 -10.40
C VAL A 62 -4.72 3.46 -10.06
N TYR A 63 -4.33 2.70 -9.05
CA TYR A 63 -2.97 2.62 -8.57
C TYR A 63 -2.28 1.35 -9.07
N ARG A 64 -1.01 1.46 -9.42
CA ARG A 64 -0.14 0.32 -9.76
C ARG A 64 1.05 0.31 -8.82
N ILE A 65 1.34 -0.83 -8.20
CA ILE A 65 2.49 -0.96 -7.29
C ILE A 65 3.73 -1.41 -8.06
N GLN A 66 4.85 -0.76 -7.79
CA GLN A 66 6.17 -1.16 -8.26
C GLN A 66 6.76 -2.18 -7.29
N SER A 67 6.35 -3.45 -7.44
CA SER A 67 6.68 -4.54 -6.50
C SER A 67 8.16 -4.88 -6.41
N HIS A 68 8.95 -4.52 -7.42
CA HIS A 68 10.39 -4.75 -7.49
C HIS A 68 11.22 -3.74 -6.70
N MET A 69 10.60 -2.68 -6.18
CA MET A 69 11.30 -1.66 -5.40
C MET A 69 11.71 -2.20 -4.03
N GLY A 70 12.95 -1.97 -3.63
CA GLY A 70 13.45 -2.33 -2.30
C GLY A 70 12.81 -1.52 -1.18
N LEU A 71 12.78 -2.07 0.04
CA LEU A 71 12.39 -1.30 1.23
C LEU A 71 13.46 -0.22 1.53
N ARG A 72 13.02 0.96 2.00
CA ARG A 72 13.88 2.14 2.18
C ARG A 72 14.97 1.99 3.24
N HIS A 73 14.79 1.09 4.21
CA HIS A 73 15.68 1.00 5.36
C HIS A 73 16.89 0.10 5.06
N ASP A 74 18.08 0.53 5.47
CA ASP A 74 19.36 -0.12 5.15
C ASP A 74 19.40 -1.61 5.53
N THR A 75 18.73 -1.98 6.62
CA THR A 75 18.66 -3.37 7.09
C THR A 75 17.68 -4.25 6.31
N THR A 76 16.89 -3.67 5.39
CA THR A 76 15.86 -4.37 4.63
C THR A 76 15.91 -4.08 3.12
N ARG A 77 17.00 -3.47 2.63
CA ARG A 77 17.15 -3.12 1.20
C ARG A 77 17.07 -4.31 0.25
N ASP A 78 17.47 -5.50 0.70
CA ASP A 78 17.41 -6.73 -0.08
C ASP A 78 15.98 -7.32 -0.16
N VAL A 79 15.05 -6.77 0.62
CA VAL A 79 13.64 -7.16 0.58
C VAL A 79 12.90 -6.21 -0.35
N VAL A 80 12.25 -6.77 -1.37
CA VAL A 80 11.39 -6.01 -2.25
C VAL A 80 10.00 -5.83 -1.65
N VAL A 81 9.35 -4.72 -1.99
CA VAL A 81 7.99 -4.38 -1.53
C VAL A 81 7.00 -5.50 -1.86
N GLY A 82 7.14 -6.16 -3.01
CA GLY A 82 6.28 -7.28 -3.39
C GLY A 82 6.28 -8.41 -2.37
N ASP A 83 7.44 -8.78 -1.84
CA ASP A 83 7.56 -9.87 -0.87
C ASP A 83 6.90 -9.51 0.46
N LEU A 84 7.13 -8.28 0.93
CA LEU A 84 6.45 -7.77 2.11
C LEU A 84 4.92 -7.78 1.93
N LEU A 85 4.44 -7.32 0.78
CA LEU A 85 3.01 -7.30 0.46
C LEU A 85 2.43 -8.71 0.38
N ASN A 86 3.16 -9.69 -0.13
CA ASN A 86 2.73 -11.09 -0.14
C ASN A 86 2.53 -11.64 1.28
N VAL A 87 3.44 -11.34 2.21
CA VAL A 87 3.31 -11.72 3.63
C VAL A 87 2.09 -11.05 4.26
N LEU A 88 1.89 -9.76 4.01
CA LEU A 88 0.76 -8.98 4.54
C LEU A 88 -0.59 -9.38 3.94
N SER A 89 -0.58 -9.81 2.68
CA SER A 89 -1.81 -10.08 1.95
C SER A 89 -2.45 -11.40 2.36
N TYR A 90 -1.70 -12.32 2.98
CA TYR A 90 -1.99 -13.74 3.21
C TYR A 90 -2.60 -14.37 1.95
N PRO A 91 -1.96 -15.32 1.26
CA PRO A 91 -2.53 -15.86 0.02
C PRO A 91 -3.99 -16.25 0.28
N LYS A 92 -4.92 -15.80 -0.58
CA LYS A 92 -6.24 -16.44 -0.69
C LYS A 92 -5.91 -17.92 -0.70
N GLY A 93 -6.34 -18.63 0.36
CA GLY A 93 -5.90 -19.99 0.62
C GLY A 93 -5.93 -20.78 -0.68
N LYS A 94 -4.87 -21.56 -0.94
CA LYS A 94 -4.83 -22.49 -2.07
C LYS A 94 -6.23 -23.08 -2.22
N THR A 95 -6.93 -22.70 -3.28
CA THR A 95 -8.12 -23.44 -3.66
C THR A 95 -7.55 -24.76 -4.13
N SER A 96 -7.50 -25.73 -3.21
CA SER A 96 -7.31 -27.12 -3.55
C SER A 96 -8.41 -27.44 -4.56
N SER A 97 -7.99 -27.66 -5.79
CA SER A 97 -8.78 -28.38 -6.78
C SER A 97 -7.90 -29.54 -7.19
N ASP A 98 -8.00 -30.61 -6.40
CA ASP A 98 -8.04 -31.96 -6.94
C ASP A 98 -9.34 -32.12 -7.75
#